data_AF-A0A956XMU1-F1
#
_entry.id   AF-A0A956XMU1-F1
#
_cell.length_a   1.000
_cell.length_b   1.000
_cell.length_c   1.000
_cell.angle_alpha   90.00
_cell.angle_beta   90.00
_cell.angle_gamma   90.00
#
_symmetry.space_group_name_H-M   'P 1'
#
loop_
_entity.id
_entity.type
_entity.pdbx_description
1 polymer ?
#
loop_
_entity_poly.entity_id
_entity_poly.type
_entity_poly.pdbx_seq_one_letter_code
_entity_poly.pdbx_strand_id
1 'polypeptide(L)'
;MKRMSRLVLLILGAMLLIIGGLIVNSQDQTGVFASQLIGLRLDIEVLADRAFGGGTRPELWTGNGDPESPTILADLWFDSELVADVAFGAGQRPLDWAGAASTNGAVIVRNVRHDIELLADELIGEDLRPEGWVGTTNPLELCDRNLINLVYVLQTAYNAEFETIPTVANYCTALRLEIENDYIEARNTGSPSAEVIAEMNLAIRGDLERLADEELGLNNRPADWTGNKDINSPGLLRDNFVDIGLLADATLGQGQRPDGFYGFANTSDLSAVRNLRHDLELLADATQGEGVRPRGWQGLEDPLGICDTTLQNLAMVVEFVYGYEYPEATSTGLDYCRAVQVGANFAAENPPASEVVEQSIDTRFVAESRNAFAYLDLAATQYMGPLPWGTQFRAWYRNYNNSTMMFISGDDFALYVDRRWTTLPEDVFMRLPSLEGVAPLTFCDATWCNGPQPTPTPTGSGPLLQIITDATPPATIAPEEVVSEGKTQVGWNNIRVNYVQQFPDRGVAQVTLEICVDTNQIGCEPVTRIFDNSTGFEVAPVGSSGAANIYELPYGYTQNLLIEGPTLFSIDIWLNDPTITGG
;
A
#
# COMPACT_ATOMS: atom_id res chain seq x y z
N MET A 1 12.98 43.42 31.91
CA MET A 1 13.03 43.77 30.48
C MET A 1 13.94 42.88 29.62
N LYS A 2 15.14 42.46 30.05
CA LYS A 2 16.02 41.57 29.24
C LYS A 2 15.48 40.15 28.96
N ARG A 3 14.56 39.61 29.77
CA ARG A 3 13.93 38.29 29.55
C ARG A 3 12.80 38.31 28.51
N MET A 4 12.03 39.40 28.43
CA MET A 4 10.96 39.55 27.42
C MET A 4 11.52 39.65 26.00
N SER A 5 12.66 40.31 25.81
CA SER A 5 13.29 40.45 24.49
C SER A 5 13.81 39.12 23.92
N ARG A 6 14.25 38.18 24.76
CA ARG A 6 14.69 36.84 24.31
C ARG A 6 13.52 35.93 23.93
N LEU A 7 12.40 36.04 24.63
CA LEU A 7 11.21 35.23 24.34
C LEU A 7 10.57 35.66 23.00
N VAL A 8 10.51 36.97 22.72
CA VAL A 8 9.97 37.49 21.46
C VAL A 8 10.84 37.11 20.26
N LEU A 9 12.17 37.12 20.40
CA LEU A 9 13.09 36.66 19.35
C LEU A 9 13.00 35.16 19.08
N LEU A 10 12.78 34.33 20.11
CA LEU A 10 12.57 32.88 19.95
C LEU A 10 11.23 32.56 19.28
N ILE A 11 10.17 33.30 19.61
CA ILE A 11 8.85 33.14 19.00
C ILE A 11 8.86 33.58 17.53
N LEU A 12 9.56 34.68 17.21
CA LEU A 12 9.74 35.10 15.81
C LEU A 12 10.60 34.12 15.00
N GLY A 13 11.64 33.53 15.60
CA GLY A 13 12.43 32.48 14.96
C GLY A 13 11.64 31.19 14.72
N ALA A 14 10.80 30.78 15.68
CA ALA A 14 9.94 29.61 15.55
C ALA A 14 8.83 29.82 14.51
N MET A 15 8.21 31.02 14.44
CA MET A 15 7.23 31.32 13.40
C MET A 15 7.85 31.35 11.99
N LEU A 16 9.09 31.85 11.84
CA LEU A 16 9.80 31.82 10.56
C LEU A 16 10.17 30.39 10.11
N LEU A 17 10.46 29.49 11.06
CA LEU A 17 10.69 28.07 10.77
C LEU A 17 9.40 27.32 10.41
N ILE A 18 8.27 27.66 11.05
CA ILE A 18 6.97 27.03 10.76
C ILE A 18 6.39 27.51 9.42
N ILE A 19 6.60 28.78 9.05
CA ILE A 19 6.20 29.29 7.74
C ILE A 19 7.11 28.74 6.64
N GLY A 20 8.40 28.47 6.92
CA GLY A 20 9.30 27.78 6.00
C GLY A 20 8.95 26.31 5.75
N GLY A 21 8.38 25.61 6.73
CA GLY A 21 8.02 24.19 6.62
C GLY A 21 6.73 23.89 5.85
N LEU A 22 5.85 24.88 5.65
CA LEU A 22 4.54 24.68 5.00
C LEU A 22 4.48 25.14 3.54
N ILE A 23 5.58 25.64 2.97
CA ILE A 23 5.65 26.07 1.55
C ILE A 23 6.42 25.05 0.68
N VAL A 24 7.06 24.04 1.27
CA VAL A 24 7.95 23.13 0.51
C VAL A 24 7.22 21.93 -0.12
N ASN A 25 6.02 21.55 0.30
CA ASN A 25 5.47 20.24 -0.04
C ASN A 25 4.54 20.16 -1.27
N SER A 26 4.47 21.18 -2.13
CA SER A 26 3.71 21.08 -3.39
C SER A 26 4.36 21.69 -4.64
N GLN A 27 5.56 22.26 -4.52
CA GLN A 27 6.31 22.80 -5.67
C GLN A 27 7.49 21.94 -6.14
N ASP A 28 7.81 20.83 -5.46
CA ASP A 28 9.08 20.11 -5.72
C ASP A 28 8.97 18.92 -6.69
N GLN A 29 7.79 18.36 -6.97
CA GLN A 29 7.70 17.20 -7.87
C GLN A 29 7.92 17.54 -9.36
N THR A 30 7.50 18.72 -9.81
CA THR A 30 7.76 19.16 -11.20
C THR A 30 9.24 19.45 -11.43
N GLY A 31 9.94 19.97 -10.42
CA GLY A 31 11.39 20.21 -10.46
C GLY A 31 12.20 18.93 -10.54
N VAL A 32 11.84 17.91 -9.74
CA VAL A 32 12.53 16.61 -9.76
C VAL A 32 12.37 15.92 -11.12
N PHE A 33 11.16 15.83 -11.66
CA PHE A 33 10.95 15.21 -12.97
C PHE A 33 11.68 15.95 -14.09
N ALA A 34 11.62 17.28 -14.13
CA ALA A 34 12.36 18.08 -15.10
C ALA A 34 13.88 17.87 -14.98
N SER A 35 14.40 17.74 -13.76
CA SER A 35 15.82 17.47 -13.54
C SER A 35 16.25 16.09 -14.07
N GLN A 36 15.38 15.08 -13.95
CA GLN A 36 15.64 13.74 -14.51
C GLN A 36 15.69 13.78 -16.04
N LEU A 37 14.76 14.50 -16.69
CA LEU A 37 14.77 14.68 -18.15
C LEU A 37 16.05 15.35 -18.65
N ILE A 38 16.51 16.39 -17.93
CA ILE A 38 17.78 17.07 -18.26
C ILE A 38 18.96 16.11 -18.05
N GLY A 39 18.98 15.34 -16.95
CA GLY A 39 20.02 14.36 -16.68
C GLY A 39 20.12 13.30 -17.79
N LEU A 40 18.99 12.72 -18.20
CA LEU A 40 18.91 11.81 -19.33
C LEU A 40 19.45 12.43 -20.61
N ARG A 41 19.04 13.67 -20.92
CA ARG A 41 19.53 14.36 -22.11
C ARG A 41 21.05 14.47 -22.11
N LEU A 42 21.64 14.90 -20.99
CA LEU A 42 23.08 15.04 -20.87
C LEU A 42 23.80 13.71 -21.09
N ASP A 43 23.31 12.63 -20.48
CA ASP A 43 23.92 11.32 -20.61
C ASP A 43 23.79 10.75 -22.04
N ILE A 44 22.65 10.96 -22.70
CA ILE A 44 22.50 10.60 -24.13
C ILE A 44 23.48 11.41 -24.99
N GLU A 45 23.70 12.70 -24.72
CA GLU A 45 24.69 13.49 -25.46
C GLU A 45 26.12 12.98 -25.26
N VAL A 46 26.46 12.54 -24.05
CA VAL A 46 27.76 11.92 -23.74
C VAL A 46 27.93 10.61 -24.52
N LEU A 47 26.91 9.76 -24.57
CA LEU A 47 26.95 8.54 -25.38
C LEU A 47 26.98 8.84 -26.88
N ALA A 48 26.28 9.88 -27.33
CA ALA A 48 26.27 10.29 -28.73
C ALA A 48 27.66 10.76 -29.20
N ASP A 49 28.38 11.52 -28.36
CA ASP A 49 29.76 11.90 -28.64
C ASP A 49 30.68 10.68 -28.75
N ARG A 50 30.42 9.63 -27.96
CA ARG A 50 31.15 8.36 -28.04
C ARG A 50 30.81 7.56 -29.30
N ALA A 51 29.53 7.49 -29.66
CA ALA A 51 29.01 6.69 -30.77
C ALA A 51 29.30 7.33 -32.14
N PHE A 52 29.10 8.64 -32.27
CA PHE A 52 29.18 9.37 -33.55
C PHE A 52 30.42 10.27 -33.68
N GLY A 53 31.13 10.50 -32.59
CA GLY A 53 32.23 11.46 -32.49
C GLY A 53 31.76 12.82 -31.98
N GLY A 54 32.63 13.48 -31.20
CA GLY A 54 32.33 14.74 -30.52
C GLY A 54 31.74 15.81 -31.43
N GLY A 55 30.53 16.28 -31.09
CA GLY A 55 29.80 17.32 -31.82
C GLY A 55 29.24 16.91 -33.19
N THR A 56 29.30 15.62 -33.54
CA THR A 56 28.65 15.06 -34.75
C THR A 56 27.38 14.35 -34.35
N ARG A 57 26.27 14.57 -35.07
CA ARG A 57 24.99 13.90 -34.82
C ARG A 57 24.44 13.31 -36.11
N PRO A 58 23.76 12.15 -36.03
CA PRO A 58 23.16 11.52 -37.20
C PRO A 58 22.01 12.36 -37.77
N GLU A 59 21.58 12.01 -38.99
CA GLU A 59 20.33 12.55 -39.54
C GLU A 59 19.17 12.17 -38.62
N LEU A 60 18.21 13.09 -38.45
CA LEU A 60 17.05 12.98 -37.54
C LEU A 60 17.33 13.17 -36.04
N TRP A 61 18.57 13.41 -35.62
CA TRP A 61 18.84 13.78 -34.21
C TRP A 61 18.00 14.97 -33.77
N THR A 62 17.23 14.79 -32.70
CA THR A 62 16.32 15.83 -32.23
C THR A 62 17.06 16.86 -31.38
N GLY A 63 17.96 16.42 -30.50
CA GLY A 63 18.72 17.29 -29.60
C GLY A 63 17.83 18.12 -28.66
N ASN A 64 16.60 17.66 -28.39
CA ASN A 64 15.68 18.38 -27.53
C ASN A 64 16.15 18.30 -26.07
N GLY A 65 16.47 19.45 -25.48
CA GLY A 65 16.86 19.58 -24.07
C GLY A 65 15.91 20.46 -23.25
N ASP A 66 14.73 20.79 -23.79
CA ASP A 66 13.72 21.57 -23.09
C ASP A 66 12.76 20.63 -22.32
N PRO A 67 12.85 20.57 -20.97
CA PRO A 67 11.97 19.71 -20.18
C PRO A 67 10.49 20.14 -20.24
N GLU A 68 10.18 21.34 -20.69
CA GLU A 68 8.80 21.81 -20.89
C GLU A 68 8.24 21.45 -22.28
N SER A 69 9.08 20.92 -23.17
CA SER A 69 8.65 20.54 -24.51
C SER A 69 7.67 19.38 -24.47
N PRO A 70 6.53 19.45 -25.20
CA PRO A 70 5.56 18.36 -25.23
C PRO A 70 6.09 17.09 -25.89
N THR A 71 7.23 17.15 -26.59
CA THR A 71 7.85 16.01 -27.27
C THR A 71 9.07 15.45 -26.54
N ILE A 72 9.49 16.04 -25.41
CA ILE A 72 10.76 15.69 -24.76
C ILE A 72 10.96 14.19 -24.51
N LEU A 73 9.92 13.47 -24.08
CA LEU A 73 10.00 12.04 -23.83
C LEU A 73 10.23 11.23 -25.12
N ALA A 74 9.49 11.56 -26.17
CA ALA A 74 9.63 10.90 -27.47
C ALA A 74 10.99 11.20 -28.09
N ASP A 75 11.47 12.43 -27.94
CA ASP A 75 12.76 12.89 -28.44
C ASP A 75 13.94 12.22 -27.72
N LEU A 76 13.87 12.10 -26.38
CA LEU A 76 14.87 11.38 -25.58
C LEU A 76 14.94 9.90 -25.98
N TRP A 77 13.80 9.24 -26.07
CA TRP A 77 13.74 7.84 -26.52
C TRP A 77 14.28 7.69 -27.95
N PHE A 78 13.85 8.54 -28.87
CA PHE A 78 14.27 8.45 -30.27
C PHE A 78 15.78 8.64 -30.42
N ASP A 79 16.35 9.65 -29.74
CA ASP A 79 17.79 9.87 -29.76
C ASP A 79 18.55 8.71 -29.08
N SER A 80 18.02 8.10 -28.02
CA SER A 80 18.63 6.90 -27.42
C SER A 80 18.59 5.69 -28.35
N GLU A 81 17.52 5.50 -29.13
CA GLU A 81 17.43 4.45 -30.15
C GLU A 81 18.46 4.63 -31.27
N LEU A 82 18.73 5.88 -31.69
CA LEU A 82 19.78 6.17 -32.67
C LEU A 82 21.17 5.81 -32.14
N VAL A 83 21.44 6.05 -30.85
CA VAL A 83 22.68 5.61 -30.20
C VAL A 83 22.73 4.08 -30.11
N ALA A 84 21.61 3.44 -29.80
CA ALA A 84 21.50 1.99 -29.72
C ALA A 84 21.76 1.28 -31.05
N ASP A 85 21.38 1.88 -32.17
CA ASP A 85 21.71 1.36 -33.50
C ASP A 85 23.22 1.30 -33.78
N VAL A 86 24.01 2.17 -33.14
CA VAL A 86 25.47 2.11 -33.20
C VAL A 86 26.03 1.07 -32.23
N ALA A 87 25.50 1.02 -31.01
CA ALA A 87 25.98 0.12 -29.97
C ALA A 87 25.72 -1.35 -30.31
N PHE A 88 24.48 -1.69 -30.66
CA PHE A 88 24.03 -3.07 -30.86
C PHE A 88 23.80 -3.44 -32.33
N GLY A 89 23.74 -2.45 -33.22
CA GLY A 89 23.38 -2.61 -34.62
C GLY A 89 21.93 -2.18 -34.92
N ALA A 90 21.68 -1.80 -36.18
CA ALA A 90 20.41 -1.24 -36.61
C ALA A 90 19.23 -2.18 -36.30
N GLY A 91 18.29 -1.71 -35.47
CA GLY A 91 17.10 -2.46 -35.05
C GLY A 91 17.38 -3.69 -34.18
N GLN A 92 18.60 -3.87 -33.69
CA GLN A 92 18.96 -4.92 -32.76
C GLN A 92 18.95 -4.37 -31.34
N ARG A 93 18.26 -5.05 -30.42
CA ARG A 93 18.21 -4.66 -29.01
C ARG A 93 18.44 -5.89 -28.13
N PRO A 94 19.16 -5.74 -26.99
CA PRO A 94 19.29 -6.81 -26.02
C PRO A 94 17.90 -7.19 -25.46
N LEU A 95 17.79 -8.39 -24.90
CA LEU A 95 16.53 -8.88 -24.35
C LEU A 95 15.99 -7.98 -23.22
N ASP A 96 16.90 -7.36 -22.47
CA ASP A 96 16.58 -6.47 -21.36
C ASP A 96 16.21 -5.04 -21.78
N TRP A 97 16.31 -4.71 -23.07
CA TRP A 97 15.92 -3.39 -23.57
C TRP A 97 14.45 -3.09 -23.29
N ALA A 98 14.21 -2.01 -22.55
CA ALA A 98 12.89 -1.64 -22.10
C ALA A 98 12.11 -0.88 -23.18
N GLY A 99 12.75 0.12 -23.79
CA GLY A 99 12.18 1.02 -24.78
C GLY A 99 11.02 1.87 -24.23
N ALA A 100 10.39 2.64 -25.13
CA ALA A 100 9.20 3.45 -24.82
C ALA A 100 7.91 2.62 -24.87
N ALA A 101 7.86 1.52 -24.11
CA ALA A 101 6.76 0.58 -24.12
C ALA A 101 5.50 1.06 -23.39
N SER A 102 5.51 2.23 -22.71
CA SER A 102 4.39 2.75 -21.93
C SER A 102 3.89 4.11 -22.41
N THR A 103 2.65 4.45 -22.04
CA THR A 103 2.11 5.83 -22.17
C THR A 103 2.33 6.66 -20.90
N ASN A 104 2.78 6.04 -19.80
CA ASN A 104 3.10 6.73 -18.57
C ASN A 104 4.50 7.35 -18.68
N GLY A 105 4.58 8.67 -18.58
CA GLY A 105 5.83 9.42 -18.68
C GLY A 105 6.89 9.00 -17.66
N ALA A 106 6.50 8.64 -16.43
CA ALA A 106 7.44 8.18 -15.42
C ALA A 106 8.05 6.80 -15.77
N VAL A 107 7.23 5.90 -16.32
CA VAL A 107 7.69 4.59 -16.81
C VAL A 107 8.62 4.76 -18.01
N ILE A 108 8.29 5.67 -18.95
CA ILE A 108 9.18 5.98 -20.08
C ILE A 108 10.53 6.51 -19.59
N VAL A 109 10.55 7.48 -18.67
CA VAL A 109 11.80 8.05 -18.12
C VAL A 109 12.65 6.98 -17.46
N ARG A 110 12.04 6.13 -16.63
CA ARG A 110 12.70 5.00 -15.98
C ARG A 110 13.28 4.00 -17.00
N ASN A 111 12.50 3.63 -18.02
CA ASN A 111 12.93 2.70 -19.06
C ASN A 111 14.08 3.27 -19.89
N VAL A 112 13.97 4.53 -20.34
CA VAL A 112 15.04 5.22 -21.07
C VAL A 112 16.30 5.32 -20.20
N ARG A 113 16.16 5.56 -18.89
CA ARG A 113 17.30 5.58 -17.97
C ARG A 113 18.03 4.23 -17.95
N HIS A 114 17.28 3.14 -17.75
CA HIS A 114 17.82 1.78 -17.78
C HIS A 114 18.52 1.48 -19.11
N ASP A 115 17.85 1.77 -20.23
CA ASP A 115 18.39 1.54 -21.58
C ASP A 115 19.71 2.31 -21.83
N ILE A 116 19.83 3.55 -21.34
CA ILE A 116 21.07 4.33 -21.48
C ILE A 116 22.20 3.75 -20.64
N GLU A 117 21.91 3.13 -19.49
CA GLU A 117 22.92 2.42 -18.70
C GLU A 117 23.42 1.17 -19.44
N LEU A 118 22.53 0.41 -20.08
CA LEU A 118 22.91 -0.70 -20.98
C LEU A 118 23.75 -0.20 -22.17
N LEU A 119 23.41 0.94 -22.76
CA LEU A 119 24.21 1.56 -23.83
C LEU A 119 25.60 1.97 -23.35
N ALA A 120 25.71 2.48 -22.12
CA ALA A 120 26.99 2.87 -21.54
C ALA A 120 27.89 1.63 -21.36
N ASP A 121 27.34 0.54 -20.85
CA ASP A 121 28.07 -0.72 -20.67
C ASP A 121 28.57 -1.27 -22.01
N GLU A 122 27.76 -1.21 -23.08
CA GLU A 122 28.19 -1.64 -24.42
C GLU A 122 29.25 -0.71 -25.05
N LEU A 123 29.05 0.62 -25.01
CA LEU A 123 29.92 1.56 -25.73
C LEU A 123 31.23 1.90 -25.00
N ILE A 124 31.23 1.78 -23.67
CA ILE A 124 32.30 2.26 -22.78
C ILE A 124 32.89 1.10 -21.99
N GLY A 125 32.05 0.16 -21.54
CA GLY A 125 32.40 -0.99 -20.71
C GLY A 125 31.61 -1.01 -19.41
N GLU A 126 31.38 -2.21 -18.88
CA GLU A 126 30.71 -2.45 -17.60
C GLU A 126 31.35 -1.64 -16.46
N ASP A 127 30.53 -1.03 -15.62
CA ASP A 127 30.92 -0.20 -14.48
C ASP A 127 31.82 1.02 -14.81
N LEU A 128 31.98 1.35 -16.10
CA LEU A 128 32.75 2.52 -16.53
C LEU A 128 31.80 3.64 -16.92
N ARG A 129 31.89 4.78 -16.22
CA ARG A 129 31.14 5.99 -16.54
C ARG A 129 32.07 7.16 -16.83
N PRO A 130 31.85 7.89 -17.94
CA PRO A 130 32.70 9.00 -18.37
C PRO A 130 32.52 10.25 -17.50
N GLU A 131 33.44 11.21 -17.63
CA GLU A 131 33.30 12.52 -16.99
C GLU A 131 32.04 13.23 -17.51
N GLY A 132 31.24 13.78 -16.59
CA GLY A 132 29.97 14.43 -16.93
C GLY A 132 28.75 13.50 -16.94
N TRP A 133 28.94 12.20 -16.72
CA TRP A 133 27.82 11.27 -16.49
C TRP A 133 27.03 11.68 -15.25
N VAL A 134 25.74 11.94 -15.45
CA VAL A 134 24.80 12.25 -14.36
C VAL A 134 24.40 10.95 -13.68
N GLY A 135 24.06 9.92 -14.46
CA GLY A 135 23.63 8.61 -13.99
C GLY A 135 22.29 8.61 -13.28
N THR A 136 22.00 7.51 -12.58
CA THR A 136 20.83 7.39 -11.73
C THR A 136 21.19 7.47 -10.25
N THR A 137 20.30 8.08 -9.45
CA THR A 137 20.34 8.01 -7.99
C THR A 137 19.55 6.82 -7.44
N ASN A 138 18.78 6.15 -8.29
CA ASN A 138 17.97 4.99 -7.95
C ASN A 138 18.64 3.72 -8.50
N PRO A 139 19.34 2.93 -7.67
CA PRO A 139 20.05 1.75 -8.13
C PRO A 139 19.14 0.67 -8.72
N LEU A 140 17.82 0.74 -8.48
CA LEU A 140 16.84 -0.12 -9.14
C LEU A 140 16.90 0.00 -10.67
N GLU A 141 17.18 1.19 -11.20
CA GLU A 141 17.23 1.43 -12.65
C GLU A 141 18.46 0.78 -13.31
N LEU A 142 19.41 0.28 -12.52
CA LEU A 142 20.55 -0.52 -12.98
C LEU A 142 20.25 -2.02 -12.99
N CYS A 143 19.11 -2.43 -12.45
CA CYS A 143 18.70 -3.83 -12.42
C CYS A 143 18.04 -4.25 -13.72
N ASP A 144 17.85 -5.56 -13.91
CA ASP A 144 17.13 -6.06 -15.05
C ASP A 144 15.66 -5.58 -15.06
N ARG A 145 15.10 -5.47 -16.26
CA ARG A 145 13.74 -4.97 -16.47
C ARG A 145 12.70 -5.78 -15.71
N ASN A 146 12.89 -7.09 -15.55
CA ASN A 146 11.94 -7.93 -14.82
C ASN A 146 11.91 -7.52 -13.35
N LEU A 147 13.08 -7.31 -12.73
CA LEU A 147 13.17 -6.86 -11.34
C LEU A 147 12.60 -5.47 -11.15
N ILE A 148 12.91 -4.54 -12.05
CA ILE A 148 12.35 -3.17 -12.05
C ILE A 148 10.82 -3.22 -12.03
N ASN A 149 10.24 -4.00 -12.93
CA ASN A 149 8.79 -4.11 -13.06
C ASN A 149 8.16 -4.90 -11.91
N LEU A 150 8.82 -5.94 -11.40
CA LEU A 150 8.35 -6.68 -10.24
C LEU A 150 8.26 -5.75 -9.03
N VAL A 151 9.33 -5.00 -8.73
CA VAL A 151 9.35 -4.00 -7.66
C VAL A 151 8.25 -2.96 -7.84
N TYR A 152 8.09 -2.43 -9.06
CA TYR A 152 7.05 -1.45 -9.35
C TYR A 152 5.63 -1.99 -9.10
N VAL A 153 5.31 -3.21 -9.55
CA VAL A 153 3.99 -3.81 -9.33
C VAL A 153 3.79 -4.15 -7.85
N LEU A 154 4.81 -4.65 -7.16
CA LEU A 154 4.73 -4.90 -5.71
C LEU A 154 4.48 -3.62 -4.91
N GLN A 155 5.17 -2.52 -5.23
CA GLN A 155 4.94 -1.22 -4.60
C GLN A 155 3.55 -0.68 -4.88
N THR A 156 3.10 -0.71 -6.15
CA THR A 156 1.84 -0.08 -6.55
C THR A 156 0.60 -0.90 -6.20
N ALA A 157 0.63 -2.22 -6.39
CA ALA A 157 -0.52 -3.10 -6.14
C ALA A 157 -0.62 -3.52 -4.67
N TYR A 158 0.51 -3.61 -3.98
CA TYR A 158 0.56 -4.16 -2.63
C TYR A 158 1.12 -3.19 -1.58
N ASN A 159 1.57 -1.99 -1.94
CA ASN A 159 2.27 -1.08 -1.02
C ASN A 159 3.46 -1.80 -0.35
N ALA A 160 4.24 -2.55 -1.15
CA ALA A 160 5.46 -3.19 -0.70
C ALA A 160 6.50 -2.14 -0.28
N GLU A 161 7.15 -2.39 0.86
CA GLU A 161 8.37 -1.68 1.27
C GLU A 161 9.51 -2.69 1.29
N PHE A 162 10.69 -2.26 0.82
CA PHE A 162 11.88 -3.11 0.76
C PHE A 162 12.96 -2.59 1.72
N GLU A 163 13.59 -3.51 2.45
CA GLU A 163 14.65 -3.23 3.43
C GLU A 163 16.04 -3.11 2.77
N THR A 164 16.22 -3.59 1.54
CA THR A 164 17.49 -3.52 0.82
C THR A 164 17.94 -2.06 0.67
N ILE A 165 19.05 -1.73 1.32
CA ILE A 165 19.62 -0.40 1.28
C ILE A 165 20.21 -0.10 -0.12
N PRO A 166 19.98 1.09 -0.70
CA PRO A 166 20.47 1.47 -2.04
C PRO A 166 21.99 1.42 -2.26
N THR A 167 22.78 1.31 -1.19
CA THR A 167 24.25 1.35 -1.24
C THR A 167 24.92 0.00 -1.04
N VAL A 168 24.13 -1.08 -0.90
CA VAL A 168 24.68 -2.43 -0.78
C VAL A 168 25.38 -2.84 -2.08
N ALA A 169 26.51 -3.54 -1.94
CA ALA A 169 27.15 -4.16 -3.09
C ALA A 169 26.19 -5.17 -3.72
N ASN A 170 26.10 -5.18 -5.06
CA ASN A 170 25.16 -6.00 -5.82
C ASN A 170 23.70 -5.79 -5.39
N TYR A 171 23.27 -4.52 -5.35
CA TYR A 171 21.91 -4.10 -4.99
C TYR A 171 20.82 -4.96 -5.64
N CYS A 172 20.88 -5.19 -6.95
CA CYS A 172 19.87 -5.96 -7.68
C CYS A 172 19.77 -7.40 -7.19
N THR A 173 20.90 -8.06 -6.90
CA THR A 173 20.89 -9.41 -6.33
C THR A 173 20.32 -9.40 -4.91
N ALA A 174 20.71 -8.45 -4.07
CA ALA A 174 20.20 -8.35 -2.70
C ALA A 174 18.68 -8.12 -2.68
N LEU A 175 18.19 -7.21 -3.52
CA LEU A 175 16.77 -6.91 -3.64
C LEU A 175 15.96 -8.09 -4.19
N ARG A 176 16.48 -8.78 -5.22
CA ARG A 176 15.85 -10.00 -5.75
C ARG A 176 15.69 -11.06 -4.66
N LEU A 177 16.75 -11.31 -3.88
CA LEU A 177 16.72 -12.28 -2.77
C LEU A 177 15.72 -11.86 -1.69
N GLU A 178 15.63 -10.58 -1.36
CA GLU A 178 14.62 -10.07 -0.43
C GLU A 178 13.20 -10.35 -0.94
N ILE A 179 12.89 -9.99 -2.19
CA ILE A 179 11.56 -10.21 -2.79
C ILE A 179 11.19 -11.70 -2.83
N GLU A 180 12.15 -12.54 -3.24
CA GLU A 180 11.96 -13.99 -3.35
C GLU A 180 11.73 -14.67 -2.00
N ASN A 181 12.34 -14.18 -0.93
CA ASN A 181 12.20 -14.79 0.41
C ASN A 181 11.02 -14.19 1.20
N ASP A 182 10.87 -12.87 1.17
CA ASP A 182 10.00 -12.19 2.14
C ASP A 182 8.63 -11.84 1.56
N TYR A 183 8.52 -11.59 0.25
CA TYR A 183 7.28 -11.04 -0.31
C TYR A 183 6.34 -12.10 -0.89
N ILE A 184 6.88 -13.01 -1.69
CA ILE A 184 6.09 -14.00 -2.43
C ILE A 184 5.58 -15.10 -1.50
N GLU A 185 6.29 -15.37 -0.41
CA GLU A 185 5.85 -16.31 0.63
C GLU A 185 4.82 -15.67 1.58
N ALA A 186 4.98 -14.38 1.93
CA ALA A 186 4.15 -13.73 2.96
C ALA A 186 2.76 -13.26 2.49
N ARG A 187 2.56 -12.94 1.20
CA ARG A 187 1.30 -12.37 0.69
C ARG A 187 0.42 -13.31 -0.14
N ASN A 188 0.90 -14.48 -0.50
CA ASN A 188 0.13 -15.39 -1.35
C ASN A 188 -0.84 -16.27 -0.53
N THR A 189 -2.15 -16.05 -0.72
CA THR A 189 -3.20 -17.03 -0.41
C THR A 189 -3.20 -18.24 -1.36
N GLY A 190 -2.29 -18.26 -2.36
CA GLY A 190 -2.09 -19.32 -3.36
C GLY A 190 -0.69 -19.95 -3.37
N SER A 191 0.13 -19.73 -2.34
CA SER A 191 1.45 -20.41 -2.25
C SER A 191 1.26 -21.92 -2.22
N PRO A 192 2.08 -22.70 -2.95
CA PRO A 192 2.04 -24.16 -2.88
C PRO A 192 2.17 -24.64 -1.43
N SER A 193 1.42 -25.69 -1.06
CA SER A 193 1.59 -26.29 0.27
C SER A 193 2.97 -26.92 0.41
N ALA A 194 3.41 -27.16 1.65
CA ALA A 194 4.69 -27.81 1.92
C ALA A 194 4.80 -29.18 1.21
N GLU A 195 3.68 -29.91 1.10
CA GLU A 195 3.63 -31.16 0.34
C GLU A 195 3.91 -30.94 -1.15
N VAL A 196 3.32 -29.91 -1.77
CA VAL A 196 3.57 -29.57 -3.17
C VAL A 196 5.03 -29.17 -3.38
N ILE A 197 5.60 -28.37 -2.47
CA ILE A 197 7.03 -27.99 -2.52
C ILE A 197 7.93 -29.23 -2.42
N ALA A 198 7.61 -30.18 -1.54
CA ALA A 198 8.34 -31.43 -1.42
C ALA A 198 8.24 -32.29 -2.69
N GLU A 199 7.07 -32.34 -3.32
CA GLU A 199 6.86 -33.02 -4.61
C GLU A 199 7.67 -32.36 -5.74
N MET A 200 7.68 -31.03 -5.81
CA MET A 200 8.51 -30.28 -6.77
C MET A 200 10.01 -30.59 -6.58
N ASN A 201 10.48 -30.62 -5.33
CA ASN A 201 11.86 -30.95 -5.01
C ASN A 201 12.21 -32.41 -5.40
N LEU A 202 11.28 -33.35 -5.20
CA LEU A 202 11.45 -34.73 -5.64
C LEU A 202 11.44 -34.85 -7.17
N ALA A 203 10.64 -34.04 -7.87
CA ALA A 203 10.65 -34.00 -9.34
C ALA A 203 12.00 -33.53 -9.88
N ILE A 204 12.61 -32.50 -9.26
CA ILE A 204 13.99 -32.06 -9.58
C ILE A 204 14.95 -33.22 -9.39
N ARG A 205 14.83 -33.97 -8.28
CA ARG A 205 15.66 -35.14 -8.05
C ARG A 205 15.54 -36.18 -9.15
N GLY A 206 14.31 -36.50 -9.56
CA GLY A 206 14.06 -37.46 -10.63
C GLY A 206 14.71 -37.05 -11.95
N ASP A 207 14.60 -35.77 -12.29
CA ASP A 207 15.17 -35.19 -13.50
C ASP A 207 16.70 -35.10 -13.46
N LEU A 208 17.28 -34.75 -12.31
CA LEU A 208 18.73 -34.76 -12.09
C LEU A 208 19.33 -36.16 -12.29
N GLU A 209 18.67 -37.20 -11.78
CA GLU A 209 19.10 -38.59 -11.99
C GLU A 209 19.02 -39.00 -13.46
N ARG A 210 17.98 -38.56 -14.17
CA ARG A 210 17.82 -38.82 -15.61
C ARG A 210 18.89 -38.12 -16.44
N LEU A 211 19.20 -36.86 -16.13
CA LEU A 211 20.27 -36.12 -16.80
C LEU A 211 21.62 -36.79 -16.53
N ALA A 212 21.90 -37.17 -15.29
CA ALA A 212 23.13 -37.88 -14.95
C ALA A 212 23.26 -39.23 -15.68
N ASP A 213 22.17 -39.99 -15.85
CA ASP A 213 22.17 -41.24 -16.61
C ASP A 213 22.43 -41.01 -18.11
N GLU A 214 21.92 -39.92 -18.69
CA GLU A 214 22.14 -39.58 -20.11
C GLU A 214 23.58 -39.12 -20.35
N GLU A 215 24.13 -38.29 -19.46
CA GLU A 215 25.48 -37.70 -19.59
C GLU A 215 26.60 -38.69 -19.25
N LEU A 216 26.45 -39.44 -18.16
CA LEU A 216 27.52 -40.25 -17.58
C LEU A 216 27.30 -41.75 -17.81
N GLY A 217 26.12 -42.15 -18.28
CA GLY A 217 25.69 -43.53 -18.40
C GLY A 217 24.95 -44.04 -17.16
N LEU A 218 24.15 -45.10 -17.36
CA LEU A 218 23.27 -45.67 -16.34
C LEU A 218 24.03 -46.01 -15.04
N ASN A 219 23.57 -45.45 -13.92
CA ASN A 219 24.15 -45.62 -12.57
C ASN A 219 25.62 -45.18 -12.43
N ASN A 220 26.16 -44.41 -13.37
CA ASN A 220 27.46 -43.78 -13.22
C ASN A 220 27.26 -42.39 -12.60
N ARG A 221 27.94 -42.10 -11.50
CA ARG A 221 27.78 -40.85 -10.77
C ARG A 221 29.14 -40.24 -10.43
N PRO A 222 29.22 -38.90 -10.34
CA PRO A 222 30.41 -38.23 -9.81
C PRO A 222 30.77 -38.73 -8.40
N ALA A 223 32.03 -38.50 -8.00
CA ALA A 223 32.42 -38.72 -6.62
C ALA A 223 31.57 -37.85 -5.67
N ASP A 224 31.32 -38.36 -4.46
CA ASP A 224 30.54 -37.69 -3.41
C ASP A 224 29.06 -37.42 -3.73
N TRP A 225 28.54 -38.02 -4.80
CA TRP A 225 27.11 -37.98 -5.14
C TRP A 225 26.26 -38.53 -3.99
N THR A 226 25.33 -37.71 -3.50
CA THR A 226 24.51 -38.03 -2.33
C THR A 226 23.41 -39.04 -2.67
N GLY A 227 22.73 -38.87 -3.81
CA GLY A 227 21.71 -39.82 -4.27
C GLY A 227 20.46 -39.87 -3.40
N ASN A 228 20.18 -38.85 -2.59
CA ASN A 228 19.02 -38.82 -1.70
C ASN A 228 17.71 -38.79 -2.52
N LYS A 229 16.77 -39.68 -2.20
CA LYS A 229 15.47 -39.82 -2.88
C LYS A 229 14.29 -39.84 -1.90
N ASP A 230 14.52 -39.55 -0.62
CA ASP A 230 13.46 -39.51 0.38
C ASP A 230 12.82 -38.13 0.38
N ILE A 231 11.56 -38.06 -0.06
CA ILE A 231 10.74 -36.84 -0.11
C ILE A 231 10.60 -36.17 1.26
N ASN A 232 10.68 -36.94 2.34
CA ASN A 232 10.57 -36.42 3.70
C ASN A 232 11.92 -36.05 4.31
N SER A 233 13.01 -36.21 3.57
CA SER A 233 14.35 -35.86 4.07
C SER A 233 14.49 -34.34 4.12
N PRO A 234 14.78 -33.75 5.29
CA PRO A 234 15.07 -32.32 5.39
C PRO A 234 16.37 -31.93 4.66
N GLY A 235 17.18 -32.91 4.26
CA GLY A 235 18.39 -32.70 3.47
C GLY A 235 18.17 -32.71 1.96
N LEU A 236 17.01 -33.18 1.45
CA LEU A 236 16.82 -33.45 0.01
C LEU A 236 17.13 -32.23 -0.87
N LEU A 237 16.69 -31.05 -0.44
CA LEU A 237 16.90 -29.81 -1.17
C LEU A 237 18.39 -29.46 -1.31
N ARG A 238 19.12 -29.52 -0.19
CA ARG A 238 20.57 -29.28 -0.16
C ARG A 238 21.33 -30.36 -0.95
N ASP A 239 20.91 -31.61 -0.83
CA ASP A 239 21.51 -32.74 -1.52
C ASP A 239 21.35 -32.60 -3.05
N ASN A 240 20.18 -32.14 -3.52
CA ASN A 240 19.93 -31.81 -4.92
C ASN A 240 20.86 -30.70 -5.41
N PHE A 241 21.01 -29.61 -4.65
CA PHE A 241 21.95 -28.54 -4.99
C PHE A 241 23.39 -29.05 -5.16
N VAL A 242 23.87 -29.83 -4.18
CA VAL A 242 25.23 -30.40 -4.22
C VAL A 242 25.40 -31.30 -5.45
N ASP A 243 24.45 -32.20 -5.68
CA ASP A 243 24.51 -33.14 -6.79
C ASP A 243 24.40 -32.43 -8.16
N ILE A 244 23.59 -31.37 -8.33
CA ILE A 244 23.58 -30.54 -9.56
C ILE A 244 24.98 -29.95 -9.79
N GLY A 245 25.60 -29.40 -8.75
CA GLY A 245 26.96 -28.85 -8.83
C GLY A 245 28.01 -29.89 -9.23
N LEU A 246 27.92 -31.10 -8.67
CA LEU A 246 28.80 -32.23 -9.00
C LEU A 246 28.60 -32.70 -10.45
N LEU A 247 27.36 -32.72 -10.94
CA LEU A 247 27.08 -33.06 -12.33
C LEU A 247 27.66 -32.02 -13.27
N ALA A 248 27.43 -30.72 -12.99
CA ALA A 248 28.00 -29.63 -13.79
C ALA A 248 29.53 -29.68 -13.83
N ASP A 249 30.19 -29.95 -12.69
CA ASP A 249 31.65 -30.10 -12.66
C ASP A 249 32.14 -31.28 -13.49
N ALA A 250 31.37 -32.37 -13.56
CA ALA A 250 31.70 -33.56 -14.32
C ALA A 250 31.47 -33.40 -15.84
N THR A 251 30.48 -32.61 -16.25
CA THR A 251 30.08 -32.46 -17.67
C THR A 251 30.64 -31.21 -18.33
N LEU A 252 30.67 -30.07 -17.62
CA LEU A 252 31.15 -28.78 -18.13
C LEU A 252 32.59 -28.47 -17.70
N GLY A 253 33.06 -29.13 -16.63
CA GLY A 253 34.37 -28.91 -16.03
C GLY A 253 34.29 -28.18 -14.69
N GLN A 254 35.35 -28.33 -13.88
CA GLN A 254 35.37 -27.85 -12.51
C GLN A 254 35.09 -26.34 -12.41
N GLY A 255 34.04 -25.98 -11.67
CA GLY A 255 33.63 -24.59 -11.44
C GLY A 255 33.02 -23.89 -12.66
N GLN A 256 32.78 -24.61 -13.76
CA GLN A 256 32.09 -24.07 -14.94
C GLN A 256 30.58 -24.21 -14.75
N ARG A 257 29.84 -23.13 -14.97
CA ARG A 257 28.37 -23.11 -14.89
C ARG A 257 27.80 -22.42 -16.13
N PRO A 258 26.58 -22.78 -16.56
CA PRO A 258 25.85 -22.00 -17.56
C PRO A 258 25.66 -20.54 -17.10
N ASP A 259 25.51 -19.63 -18.05
CA ASP A 259 25.10 -18.25 -17.76
C ASP A 259 23.69 -18.25 -17.13
N GLY A 260 23.46 -17.41 -16.12
CA GLY A 260 22.19 -17.36 -15.39
C GLY A 260 22.05 -18.36 -14.23
N PHE A 261 23.08 -19.17 -13.97
CA PHE A 261 23.05 -20.14 -12.87
C PHE A 261 23.03 -19.46 -11.49
N TYR A 262 22.01 -19.73 -10.68
CA TYR A 262 21.76 -19.07 -9.40
C TYR A 262 22.43 -19.75 -8.21
N GLY A 263 22.35 -21.08 -8.16
CA GLY A 263 22.74 -21.86 -7.00
C GLY A 263 21.81 -21.68 -5.78
N PHE A 264 22.32 -22.05 -4.61
CA PHE A 264 21.56 -22.13 -3.36
C PHE A 264 21.83 -20.92 -2.45
N ALA A 265 21.03 -19.87 -2.59
CA ALA A 265 21.15 -18.62 -1.82
C ALA A 265 19.89 -18.24 -1.01
N ASN A 266 18.79 -19.00 -1.15
CA ASN A 266 17.49 -18.63 -0.62
C ASN A 266 17.21 -19.28 0.74
N THR A 267 16.46 -18.58 1.60
CA THR A 267 15.98 -19.08 2.90
C THR A 267 14.59 -19.70 2.79
N SER A 268 13.85 -19.40 1.73
CA SER A 268 12.56 -20.03 1.41
C SER A 268 12.75 -21.34 0.63
N ASP A 269 12.08 -22.41 1.05
CA ASP A 269 12.10 -23.71 0.36
C ASP A 269 11.50 -23.60 -1.05
N LEU A 270 10.44 -22.81 -1.24
CA LEU A 270 9.82 -22.63 -2.55
C LEU A 270 10.79 -21.97 -3.54
N SER A 271 11.39 -20.85 -3.13
CA SER A 271 12.32 -20.11 -3.96
C SER A 271 13.58 -20.92 -4.25
N ALA A 272 14.06 -21.70 -3.28
CA ALA A 272 15.17 -22.61 -3.49
C ALA A 272 14.83 -23.74 -4.50
N VAL A 273 13.65 -24.36 -4.41
CA VAL A 273 13.21 -25.38 -5.38
C VAL A 273 13.10 -24.78 -6.78
N ARG A 274 12.55 -23.57 -6.94
CA ARG A 274 12.47 -22.90 -8.24
C ARG A 274 13.85 -22.60 -8.84
N ASN A 275 14.79 -22.10 -8.03
CA ASN A 275 16.17 -21.88 -8.48
C ASN A 275 16.82 -23.20 -8.95
N LEU A 276 16.69 -24.28 -8.16
CA LEU A 276 17.26 -25.57 -8.53
C LEU A 276 16.62 -26.17 -9.78
N ARG A 277 15.33 -25.93 -10.00
CA ARG A 277 14.66 -26.29 -11.24
C ARG A 277 15.29 -25.52 -12.41
N HIS A 278 15.35 -24.19 -12.32
CA HIS A 278 15.95 -23.35 -13.36
C HIS A 278 17.40 -23.76 -13.68
N ASP A 279 18.24 -23.90 -12.65
CA ASP A 279 19.64 -24.33 -12.77
C ASP A 279 19.79 -25.70 -13.46
N LEU A 280 18.88 -26.64 -13.15
CA LEU A 280 18.85 -27.96 -13.78
C LEU A 280 18.43 -27.89 -15.26
N GLU A 281 17.49 -27.00 -15.61
CA GLU A 281 17.10 -26.77 -17.01
C GLU A 281 18.24 -26.16 -17.81
N LEU A 282 18.95 -25.16 -17.25
CA LEU A 282 20.14 -24.57 -17.87
C LEU A 282 21.26 -25.60 -18.05
N LEU A 283 21.48 -26.45 -17.05
CA LEU A 283 22.46 -27.52 -17.16
C LEU A 283 22.08 -28.51 -18.27
N ALA A 284 20.79 -28.88 -18.37
CA ALA A 284 20.31 -29.73 -19.45
C ALA A 284 20.49 -29.08 -20.83
N ASP A 285 20.18 -27.78 -20.98
CA ASP A 285 20.41 -27.05 -22.23
C ASP A 285 21.90 -27.00 -22.60
N ALA A 286 22.78 -26.81 -21.62
CA ALA A 286 24.23 -26.75 -21.84
C ALA A 286 24.84 -28.09 -22.24
N THR A 287 24.30 -29.22 -21.77
CA THR A 287 24.88 -30.55 -22.04
C THR A 287 24.16 -31.34 -23.13
N GLN A 288 22.83 -31.21 -23.25
CA GLN A 288 22.01 -31.92 -24.24
C GLN A 288 21.62 -31.04 -25.45
N GLY A 289 21.73 -29.72 -25.31
CA GLY A 289 21.25 -28.74 -26.29
C GLY A 289 19.89 -28.14 -25.92
N GLU A 290 19.64 -26.92 -26.42
CA GLU A 290 18.43 -26.15 -26.10
C GLU A 290 17.14 -26.93 -26.38
N GLY A 291 16.28 -27.02 -25.36
CA GLY A 291 14.98 -27.70 -25.44
C GLY A 291 15.04 -29.22 -25.58
N VAL A 292 16.23 -29.82 -25.50
CA VAL A 292 16.41 -31.28 -25.53
C VAL A 292 16.38 -31.81 -24.10
N ARG A 293 15.52 -32.80 -23.82
CA ARG A 293 15.35 -33.37 -22.48
C ARG A 293 15.39 -34.90 -22.48
N PRO A 294 15.96 -35.53 -21.42
CA PRO A 294 15.85 -36.96 -21.20
C PRO A 294 14.39 -37.45 -21.18
N ARG A 295 14.19 -38.74 -21.49
CA ARG A 295 12.84 -39.33 -21.46
C ARG A 295 12.26 -39.31 -20.04
N GLY A 296 11.00 -38.87 -19.93
CA GLY A 296 10.29 -38.80 -18.65
C GLY A 296 10.67 -37.58 -17.81
N TRP A 297 11.28 -36.56 -18.42
CA TRP A 297 11.53 -35.27 -17.79
C TRP A 297 10.23 -34.63 -17.29
N GLN A 298 10.20 -34.24 -16.03
CA GLN A 298 9.01 -33.68 -15.39
C GLN A 298 8.94 -32.16 -15.51
N GLY A 299 10.08 -31.47 -15.69
CA GLY A 299 10.15 -30.01 -15.81
C GLY A 299 9.41 -29.38 -16.99
N LEU A 300 8.87 -30.17 -17.93
CA LEU A 300 8.09 -29.66 -19.07
C LEU A 300 6.59 -29.48 -18.75
N GLU A 301 6.10 -29.93 -17.59
CA GLU A 301 4.69 -29.80 -17.21
C GLU A 301 4.31 -28.35 -16.84
N ASP A 302 5.27 -27.58 -16.34
CA ASP A 302 5.16 -26.14 -16.08
C ASP A 302 6.23 -25.39 -16.89
N PRO A 303 5.88 -24.85 -18.07
CA PRO A 303 6.81 -24.13 -18.93
C PRO A 303 7.45 -22.90 -18.26
N LEU A 304 6.79 -22.31 -17.26
CA LEU A 304 7.30 -21.14 -16.54
C LEU A 304 8.51 -21.51 -15.66
N GLY A 305 8.57 -22.74 -15.15
CA GLY A 305 9.65 -23.23 -14.31
C GLY A 305 11.03 -23.28 -14.99
N ILE A 306 11.07 -23.19 -16.32
CA ILE A 306 12.32 -23.09 -17.10
C ILE A 306 12.88 -21.66 -17.08
N CYS A 307 12.03 -20.67 -16.89
CA CYS A 307 12.41 -19.27 -16.97
C CYS A 307 13.12 -18.78 -15.71
N ASP A 308 13.79 -17.65 -15.83
CA ASP A 308 14.41 -16.93 -14.71
C ASP A 308 13.42 -16.72 -13.55
N THR A 309 13.84 -16.92 -12.30
CA THR A 309 12.92 -16.82 -11.15
C THR A 309 12.33 -15.43 -10.97
N THR A 310 13.05 -14.37 -11.31
CA THR A 310 12.53 -13.00 -11.32
C THR A 310 11.38 -12.87 -12.32
N LEU A 311 11.52 -13.48 -13.50
CA LEU A 311 10.46 -13.52 -14.51
C LEU A 311 9.28 -14.38 -14.06
N GLN A 312 9.52 -15.54 -13.44
CA GLN A 312 8.45 -16.37 -12.86
C GLN A 312 7.61 -15.53 -11.89
N ASN A 313 8.30 -14.82 -10.99
CA ASN A 313 7.70 -13.95 -9.97
C ASN A 313 6.91 -12.80 -10.58
N LEU A 314 7.49 -12.09 -11.54
CA LEU A 314 6.79 -11.03 -12.27
C LEU A 314 5.52 -11.57 -12.93
N ALA A 315 5.63 -12.67 -13.68
CA ALA A 315 4.51 -13.25 -14.43
C ALA A 315 3.35 -13.66 -13.52
N MET A 316 3.64 -14.33 -12.39
CA MET A 316 2.62 -14.69 -11.40
C MET A 316 1.96 -13.45 -10.78
N VAL A 317 2.75 -12.42 -10.46
CA VAL A 317 2.22 -11.19 -9.85
C VAL A 317 1.32 -10.44 -10.83
N VAL A 318 1.73 -10.27 -12.09
CA VAL A 318 0.91 -9.56 -13.08
C VAL A 318 -0.30 -10.38 -13.54
N GLU A 319 -0.22 -11.72 -13.55
CA GLU A 319 -1.37 -12.59 -13.71
C GLU A 319 -2.40 -12.32 -12.61
N PHE A 320 -1.96 -12.33 -11.36
CA PHE A 320 -2.85 -12.14 -10.22
C PHE A 320 -3.43 -10.71 -10.16
N VAL A 321 -2.61 -9.69 -10.37
CA VAL A 321 -3.00 -8.29 -10.20
C VAL A 321 -3.74 -7.76 -11.43
N TYR A 322 -3.28 -8.10 -12.63
CA TYR A 322 -3.77 -7.51 -13.89
C TYR A 322 -4.50 -8.50 -14.80
N GLY A 323 -4.63 -9.77 -14.42
CA GLY A 323 -5.26 -10.78 -15.27
C GLY A 323 -4.44 -11.11 -16.52
N TYR A 324 -3.11 -10.98 -16.45
CA TYR A 324 -2.22 -11.39 -17.53
C TYR A 324 -2.42 -12.88 -17.86
N GLU A 325 -2.61 -13.19 -19.14
CA GLU A 325 -2.70 -14.55 -19.65
C GLU A 325 -1.35 -14.97 -20.24
N TYR A 326 -0.84 -16.13 -19.83
CA TYR A 326 0.38 -16.68 -20.41
C TYR A 326 0.20 -16.97 -21.91
N PRO A 327 1.26 -16.79 -22.71
CA PRO A 327 1.23 -17.20 -24.11
C PRO A 327 0.94 -18.70 -24.21
N GLU A 328 0.09 -19.09 -25.17
CA GLU A 328 -0.13 -20.51 -25.48
C GLU A 328 1.22 -21.15 -25.84
N ALA A 329 1.63 -22.14 -25.06
CA ALA A 329 2.91 -22.85 -25.21
C ALA A 329 2.90 -23.71 -26.49
N THR A 330 3.09 -23.06 -27.64
CA THR A 330 3.40 -23.74 -28.91
C THR A 330 4.91 -23.95 -29.08
N SER A 331 5.72 -23.29 -28.25
CA SER A 331 7.17 -23.36 -28.16
C SER A 331 7.60 -23.86 -26.77
N THR A 332 8.73 -24.55 -26.71
CA THR A 332 9.37 -25.02 -25.47
C THR A 332 10.72 -24.33 -25.28
N GLY A 333 11.14 -24.03 -24.05
CA GLY A 333 12.45 -23.46 -23.76
C GLY A 333 12.53 -21.94 -23.91
N LEU A 334 13.65 -21.42 -24.44
CA LEU A 334 13.98 -19.98 -24.44
C LEU A 334 12.94 -19.10 -25.15
N ASP A 335 12.34 -19.58 -26.24
CA ASP A 335 11.30 -18.84 -26.96
C ASP A 335 10.05 -18.60 -26.11
N TYR A 336 9.70 -19.56 -25.24
CA TYR A 336 8.60 -19.41 -24.29
C TYR A 336 8.94 -18.35 -23.24
N CYS A 337 10.12 -18.42 -22.63
CA CYS A 337 10.55 -17.44 -21.63
C CYS A 337 10.63 -16.03 -22.20
N ARG A 338 11.09 -15.88 -23.44
CA ARG A 338 11.08 -14.60 -24.14
C ARG A 338 9.66 -14.07 -24.35
N ALA A 339 8.72 -14.93 -24.75
CA ALA A 339 7.33 -14.54 -24.94
C ALA A 339 6.69 -14.10 -23.61
N VAL A 340 6.93 -14.85 -22.52
CA VAL A 340 6.49 -14.49 -21.16
C VAL A 340 7.13 -13.19 -20.70
N GLN A 341 8.42 -12.99 -20.94
CA GLN A 341 9.13 -11.76 -20.60
C GLN A 341 8.51 -10.54 -21.26
N VAL A 342 8.28 -10.61 -22.58
CA VAL A 342 7.64 -9.51 -23.31
C VAL A 342 6.23 -9.25 -22.78
N GLY A 343 5.42 -10.29 -22.60
CA GLY A 343 4.04 -10.18 -22.14
C GLY A 343 3.91 -9.63 -20.72
N ALA A 344 4.68 -10.18 -19.77
CA ALA A 344 4.62 -9.82 -18.37
C ALA A 344 5.16 -8.39 -18.12
N ASN A 345 6.27 -8.00 -18.75
CA ASN A 345 6.77 -6.64 -18.64
C ASN A 345 5.81 -5.64 -19.30
N PHE A 346 5.22 -5.98 -20.45
CA PHE A 346 4.21 -5.13 -21.07
C PHE A 346 3.01 -4.91 -20.15
N ALA A 347 2.51 -5.98 -19.51
CA ALA A 347 1.42 -5.89 -18.54
C ALA A 347 1.78 -5.05 -17.31
N ALA A 348 3.02 -5.13 -16.82
CA ALA A 348 3.48 -4.33 -15.68
C ALA A 348 3.62 -2.83 -16.02
N GLU A 349 4.08 -2.51 -17.22
CA GLU A 349 4.34 -1.14 -17.69
C GLU A 349 3.10 -0.45 -18.27
N ASN A 350 2.16 -1.25 -18.73
CA ASN A 350 0.85 -0.86 -19.22
C ASN A 350 -0.20 -1.66 -18.46
N PRO A 351 -0.30 -1.46 -17.13
CA PRO A 351 -1.36 -2.08 -16.39
C PRO A 351 -2.66 -1.71 -17.10
N PRO A 352 -3.59 -2.68 -17.28
CA PRO A 352 -4.91 -2.34 -17.79
C PRO A 352 -5.36 -1.12 -17.02
N ALA A 353 -5.84 -0.10 -17.74
CA ALA A 353 -6.41 1.07 -17.11
C ALA A 353 -7.27 0.50 -16.00
N SER A 354 -6.95 0.85 -14.75
CA SER A 354 -7.67 0.27 -13.64
C SER A 354 -9.11 0.33 -14.06
N GLU A 355 -9.90 -0.70 -13.78
CA GLU A 355 -11.30 -0.38 -13.57
C GLU A 355 -11.34 0.54 -12.31
N VAL A 356 -10.79 1.78 -12.38
CA VAL A 356 -11.69 2.89 -12.59
C VAL A 356 -12.71 2.34 -13.58
N VAL A 357 -13.73 1.72 -13.01
CA VAL A 357 -15.02 2.29 -13.21
C VAL A 357 -14.76 3.81 -13.15
N GLU A 358 -14.49 4.40 -14.31
CA GLU A 358 -15.46 5.32 -14.85
C GLU A 358 -16.82 4.60 -14.82
N GLN A 359 -17.32 4.32 -13.61
CA GLN A 359 -18.45 5.07 -13.19
C GLN A 359 -18.02 6.47 -13.56
N SER A 360 -18.50 6.94 -14.73
CA SER A 360 -19.29 8.15 -14.69
C SER A 360 -19.83 8.18 -13.27
N ILE A 361 -19.17 8.90 -12.35
CA ILE A 361 -19.45 8.76 -10.93
C ILE A 361 -20.94 8.86 -10.92
N ASP A 362 -21.60 7.74 -10.66
CA ASP A 362 -23.02 7.74 -10.91
C ASP A 362 -23.47 8.56 -9.73
N THR A 363 -23.64 9.85 -9.97
CA THR A 363 -23.76 10.85 -8.91
C THR A 363 -25.00 10.54 -8.08
N ARG A 364 -25.86 9.64 -8.59
CA ARG A 364 -26.91 8.95 -7.86
C ARG A 364 -26.40 8.23 -6.61
N PHE A 365 -25.27 7.52 -6.64
CA PHE A 365 -24.72 6.71 -5.53
C PHE A 365 -23.61 7.40 -4.73
N VAL A 366 -23.34 8.66 -5.01
CA VAL A 366 -22.43 9.48 -4.21
C VAL A 366 -23.22 10.26 -3.18
N ALA A 367 -22.71 10.25 -1.96
CA ALA A 367 -23.30 10.95 -0.84
C ALA A 367 -22.18 11.51 0.05
N GLU A 368 -22.60 12.27 1.04
CA GLU A 368 -21.75 12.86 2.05
C GLU A 368 -22.12 12.27 3.40
N SER A 369 -21.10 12.09 4.24
CA SER A 369 -21.30 11.70 5.63
C SER A 369 -21.99 12.80 6.41
N ARG A 370 -22.95 12.43 7.25
CA ARG A 370 -23.52 13.25 8.32
C ARG A 370 -22.99 12.76 9.67
N ASN A 371 -21.68 12.60 9.74
CA ASN A 371 -20.96 12.04 10.89
C ASN A 371 -21.31 10.56 11.15
N ALA A 372 -21.31 9.75 10.09
CA ALA A 372 -21.65 8.33 10.17
C ALA A 372 -20.60 7.53 10.95
N PHE A 373 -21.05 6.59 11.79
CA PHE A 373 -20.14 5.63 12.41
C PHE A 373 -19.66 4.61 11.37
N ALA A 374 -18.34 4.42 11.28
CA ALA A 374 -17.73 3.53 10.29
C ALA A 374 -17.18 2.25 10.92
N TYR A 375 -17.32 1.13 10.20
CA TYR A 375 -16.98 -0.22 10.68
C TYR A 375 -16.23 -1.03 9.62
N LEU A 376 -15.34 -1.93 10.04
CA LEU A 376 -14.66 -2.88 9.12
C LEU A 376 -15.52 -4.09 8.75
N ASP A 377 -16.60 -4.33 9.47
CA ASP A 377 -17.48 -5.49 9.26
C ASP A 377 -18.96 -5.10 9.23
N LEU A 378 -19.74 -5.91 8.52
CA LEU A 378 -21.18 -5.72 8.37
C LEU A 378 -21.96 -5.85 9.69
N ALA A 379 -21.42 -6.59 10.65
CA ALA A 379 -22.03 -6.77 11.97
C ALA A 379 -21.74 -5.61 12.92
N ALA A 380 -21.01 -4.58 12.46
CA ALA A 380 -20.66 -3.39 13.23
C ALA A 380 -19.93 -3.73 14.55
N THR A 381 -18.96 -4.65 14.47
CA THR A 381 -18.18 -5.11 15.64
C THR A 381 -16.80 -4.47 15.74
N GLN A 382 -16.25 -3.98 14.63
CA GLN A 382 -14.94 -3.36 14.52
C GLN A 382 -15.11 -1.89 14.11
N TYR A 383 -15.28 -1.01 15.10
CA TYR A 383 -15.50 0.41 14.88
C TYR A 383 -14.19 1.13 14.56
N MET A 384 -14.21 1.99 13.53
CA MET A 384 -13.01 2.70 13.04
C MET A 384 -13.01 4.19 13.35
N GLY A 385 -14.11 4.75 13.88
CA GLY A 385 -14.25 6.18 14.08
C GLY A 385 -15.47 6.76 13.35
N PRO A 386 -15.82 8.02 13.66
CA PRO A 386 -16.86 8.72 12.94
C PRO A 386 -16.28 9.25 11.61
N LEU A 387 -16.90 8.87 10.49
CA LEU A 387 -16.61 9.42 9.18
C LEU A 387 -16.97 10.91 9.18
N PRO A 388 -16.02 11.85 9.03
CA PRO A 388 -16.26 13.27 9.27
C PRO A 388 -17.39 13.84 8.44
N TRP A 389 -18.10 14.84 8.98
CA TRP A 389 -19.20 15.50 8.27
C TRP A 389 -18.74 16.08 6.92
N GLY A 390 -19.55 15.90 5.87
CA GLY A 390 -19.25 16.40 4.53
C GLY A 390 -18.22 15.54 3.76
N THR A 391 -17.64 14.51 4.39
CA THR A 391 -16.76 13.57 3.68
C THR A 391 -17.56 12.88 2.59
N GLN A 392 -17.17 13.11 1.35
CA GLN A 392 -17.79 12.50 0.20
C GLN A 392 -17.37 11.04 0.12
N PHE A 393 -18.32 10.18 -0.20
CA PHE A 393 -18.07 8.76 -0.40
C PHE A 393 -18.99 8.24 -1.51
N ARG A 394 -18.62 7.08 -2.05
CA ARG A 394 -19.49 6.31 -2.94
C ARG A 394 -20.03 5.07 -2.26
N ALA A 395 -21.33 4.85 -2.36
CA ALA A 395 -21.97 3.61 -1.90
C ALA A 395 -21.97 2.54 -2.99
N TRP A 396 -21.60 1.31 -2.61
CA TRP A 396 -21.44 0.19 -3.54
C TRP A 396 -22.48 -0.91 -3.32
N TYR A 397 -22.65 -1.33 -2.07
CA TYR A 397 -23.50 -2.47 -1.72
C TYR A 397 -24.36 -2.14 -0.51
N ARG A 398 -25.56 -2.73 -0.46
CA ARG A 398 -26.44 -2.68 0.72
C ARG A 398 -26.53 -4.04 1.39
N ASN A 399 -26.83 -4.01 2.69
CA ASN A 399 -27.23 -5.20 3.42
C ASN A 399 -28.67 -5.64 3.05
N TYR A 400 -28.96 -6.92 3.28
CA TYR A 400 -30.30 -7.52 3.16
C TYR A 400 -30.98 -7.61 4.55
N ASN A 401 -32.29 -7.90 4.62
CA ASN A 401 -33.06 -8.09 5.88
C ASN A 401 -33.17 -6.85 6.81
N ASN A 402 -33.77 -5.75 6.35
CA ASN A 402 -34.10 -4.53 7.14
C ASN A 402 -32.92 -3.77 7.76
N SER A 403 -31.67 -4.17 7.50
CA SER A 403 -30.51 -3.37 7.86
C SER A 403 -30.32 -2.20 6.89
N THR A 404 -29.95 -1.04 7.43
CA THR A 404 -29.61 0.17 6.66
C THR A 404 -28.10 0.33 6.45
N MET A 405 -27.33 -0.71 6.79
CA MET A 405 -25.89 -0.76 6.56
C MET A 405 -25.57 -0.87 5.06
N MET A 406 -24.54 -0.14 4.65
CA MET A 406 -24.00 -0.16 3.29
C MET A 406 -22.48 -0.16 3.33
N PHE A 407 -21.88 -0.79 2.33
CA PHE A 407 -20.46 -0.69 2.05
C PHE A 407 -20.19 0.56 1.20
N ILE A 408 -19.23 1.37 1.64
CA ILE A 408 -18.84 2.63 1.01
C ILE A 408 -17.32 2.68 0.80
N SER A 409 -16.88 3.51 -0.14
CA SER A 409 -15.46 3.89 -0.28
C SER A 409 -15.31 5.39 -0.49
N GLY A 410 -14.17 5.92 -0.07
CA GLY A 410 -13.74 7.30 -0.33
C GLY A 410 -12.22 7.37 -0.33
N ASP A 411 -11.67 8.58 -0.19
CA ASP A 411 -10.22 8.80 -0.17
C ASP A 411 -9.61 8.12 1.07
N ASP A 412 -8.80 7.08 0.85
CA ASP A 412 -8.08 6.30 1.86
C ASP A 412 -8.96 5.50 2.85
N PHE A 413 -10.18 5.11 2.43
CA PHE A 413 -10.99 4.16 3.22
C PHE A 413 -12.00 3.35 2.39
N ALA A 414 -12.32 2.15 2.88
CA ALA A 414 -13.42 1.31 2.41
C ALA A 414 -14.09 0.58 3.59
N LEU A 415 -15.33 0.96 3.93
CA LEU A 415 -15.93 0.68 5.23
C LEU A 415 -17.43 0.44 5.13
N TYR A 416 -18.02 -0.06 6.22
CA TYR A 416 -19.46 -0.12 6.40
C TYR A 416 -19.97 1.08 7.20
N VAL A 417 -21.03 1.72 6.71
CA VAL A 417 -21.76 2.79 7.42
C VAL A 417 -23.26 2.58 7.34
N ASP A 418 -24.00 3.16 8.29
CA ASP A 418 -25.46 3.19 8.24
C ASP A 418 -25.94 4.37 7.39
N ARG A 419 -26.75 4.08 6.36
CA ARG A 419 -27.32 5.07 5.43
C ARG A 419 -27.97 6.26 6.13
N ARG A 420 -28.61 6.06 7.29
CA ARG A 420 -29.36 7.11 8.01
C ARG A 420 -28.47 8.29 8.42
N TRP A 421 -27.17 8.07 8.57
CA TRP A 421 -26.18 9.10 8.91
C TRP A 421 -25.45 9.65 7.68
N THR A 422 -26.11 9.65 6.53
CA THR A 422 -25.53 10.13 5.27
C THR A 422 -26.56 10.94 4.48
N THR A 423 -26.13 11.60 3.41
CA THR A 423 -27.05 12.27 2.47
C THR A 423 -27.66 11.31 1.43
N LEU A 424 -27.32 10.01 1.45
CA LEU A 424 -27.80 9.04 0.46
C LEU A 424 -29.32 8.80 0.59
N PRO A 425 -30.13 9.13 -0.43
CA PRO A 425 -31.57 8.89 -0.41
C PRO A 425 -31.92 7.40 -0.27
N GLU A 426 -33.04 7.09 0.38
CA GLU A 426 -33.46 5.71 0.61
C GLU A 426 -33.79 4.97 -0.70
N ASP A 427 -34.39 5.65 -1.67
CA ASP A 427 -34.72 5.06 -2.97
C ASP A 427 -33.48 4.73 -3.81
N VAL A 428 -32.39 5.48 -3.61
CA VAL A 428 -31.07 5.20 -4.17
C VAL A 428 -30.43 4.01 -3.45
N PHE A 429 -30.43 4.03 -2.11
CA PHE A 429 -29.90 2.91 -1.31
C PHE A 429 -30.58 1.58 -1.67
N MET A 430 -31.90 1.57 -1.85
CA MET A 430 -32.64 0.35 -2.21
C MET A 430 -32.29 -0.19 -3.61
N ARG A 431 -31.67 0.62 -4.47
CA ARG A 431 -31.17 0.21 -5.79
C ARG A 431 -29.73 -0.30 -5.76
N LEU A 432 -29.02 -0.16 -4.63
CA LEU A 432 -27.69 -0.75 -4.48
C LEU A 432 -27.79 -2.28 -4.59
N PRO A 433 -26.83 -2.94 -5.27
CA PRO A 433 -26.67 -4.39 -5.23
C PRO A 433 -26.53 -4.92 -3.78
N SER A 434 -26.94 -6.16 -3.54
CA SER A 434 -26.74 -6.80 -2.23
C SER A 434 -25.30 -7.31 -2.05
N LEU A 435 -24.90 -7.53 -0.80
CA LEU A 435 -23.64 -8.18 -0.42
C LEU A 435 -23.64 -9.71 -0.60
N GLU A 436 -24.67 -10.29 -1.23
CA GLU A 436 -24.77 -11.75 -1.36
C GLU A 436 -23.74 -12.29 -2.37
N GLY A 437 -22.82 -13.14 -1.91
CA GLY A 437 -21.75 -13.70 -2.74
C GLY A 437 -20.57 -12.75 -3.00
N VAL A 438 -20.53 -11.59 -2.35
CA VAL A 438 -19.44 -10.60 -2.47
C VAL A 438 -18.85 -10.30 -1.09
N ALA A 439 -17.53 -10.37 -0.95
CA ALA A 439 -16.80 -10.01 0.26
C ALA A 439 -15.87 -8.81 -0.03
N PRO A 440 -16.36 -7.56 0.11
CA PRO A 440 -15.54 -6.38 -0.15
C PRO A 440 -14.36 -6.29 0.82
N LEU A 441 -13.20 -5.86 0.31
CA LEU A 441 -12.04 -5.55 1.14
C LEU A 441 -12.32 -4.28 1.96
N THR A 442 -12.14 -4.34 3.28
CA THR A 442 -12.35 -3.19 4.18
C THR A 442 -11.03 -2.71 4.77
N PHE A 443 -10.84 -1.39 4.82
CA PHE A 443 -9.68 -0.72 5.39
C PHE A 443 -10.01 0.74 5.76
N CYS A 444 -9.22 1.35 6.64
CA CYS A 444 -9.38 2.75 7.07
C CYS A 444 -7.99 3.32 7.37
N ASP A 445 -7.40 3.99 6.38
CA ASP A 445 -6.09 4.63 6.50
C ASP A 445 -6.19 6.16 6.57
N ALA A 446 -7.41 6.69 6.41
CA ALA A 446 -7.69 8.10 6.54
C ALA A 446 -7.34 8.64 7.95
N THR A 447 -6.96 9.92 8.03
CA THR A 447 -6.44 10.53 9.27
C THR A 447 -7.44 10.58 10.44
N TRP A 448 -8.72 10.33 10.19
CA TRP A 448 -9.79 10.28 11.21
C TRP A 448 -10.02 8.85 11.75
N CYS A 449 -9.37 7.85 11.16
CA CYS A 449 -9.45 6.46 11.60
C CYS A 449 -8.75 6.29 12.95
N ASN A 450 -9.44 5.69 13.92
CA ASN A 450 -8.97 5.52 15.30
C ASN A 450 -8.53 4.07 15.63
N GLY A 451 -8.40 3.21 14.60
CA GLY A 451 -8.17 1.77 14.72
C GLY A 451 -9.41 1.00 15.18
N PRO A 452 -9.42 -0.35 15.10
CA PRO A 452 -10.56 -1.16 15.50
C PRO A 452 -10.79 -1.08 17.01
N GLN A 453 -11.86 -0.41 17.42
CA GLN A 453 -12.31 -0.29 18.80
C GLN A 453 -13.67 -0.98 18.99
N PRO A 454 -14.06 -1.35 20.22
CA PRO A 454 -15.43 -1.77 20.50
C PRO A 454 -16.39 -0.63 20.11
N THR A 455 -17.52 -0.97 19.49
CA THR A 455 -18.54 -0.01 19.05
C THR A 455 -18.91 0.96 20.18
N PRO A 456 -18.72 2.28 20.00
CA PRO A 456 -19.09 3.25 21.01
C PRO A 456 -20.59 3.18 21.20
N THR A 457 -21.02 2.85 22.41
CA THR A 457 -22.40 3.07 22.82
C THR A 457 -22.66 4.58 22.69
N PRO A 458 -23.69 5.02 21.92
CA PRO A 458 -23.78 6.39 21.42
C PRO A 458 -23.86 7.39 22.56
N THR A 459 -22.73 8.03 22.84
CA THR A 459 -22.58 9.14 23.77
C THR A 459 -21.88 10.23 22.97
N GLY A 460 -22.67 11.24 22.59
CA GLY A 460 -22.23 12.30 21.69
C GLY A 460 -21.19 13.20 22.35
N SER A 461 -20.07 13.40 21.67
CA SER A 461 -19.24 14.61 21.75
C SER A 461 -18.19 14.55 20.64
N GLY A 462 -18.09 15.61 19.84
CA GLY A 462 -17.33 15.63 18.58
C GLY A 462 -15.83 15.90 18.72
N PRO A 463 -15.05 15.78 17.62
CA PRO A 463 -13.58 15.69 17.62
C PRO A 463 -12.83 17.02 17.82
N LEU A 464 -13.51 18.16 17.82
CA LEU A 464 -12.86 19.48 17.85
C LEU A 464 -12.40 19.89 19.27
N LEU A 465 -12.94 19.26 20.32
CA LEU A 465 -12.54 19.48 21.71
C LEU A 465 -11.30 18.67 22.10
N GLN A 466 -11.03 17.54 21.43
CA GLN A 466 -9.87 16.68 21.67
C GLN A 466 -8.53 17.33 21.23
N ILE A 467 -8.55 18.17 20.20
CA ILE A 467 -7.31 18.84 19.72
C ILE A 467 -6.88 19.99 20.65
N ILE A 468 -7.79 20.51 21.51
CA ILE A 468 -7.48 21.60 22.45
C ILE A 468 -7.02 21.06 23.82
N THR A 469 -7.31 19.80 24.18
CA THR A 469 -7.05 19.22 25.51
C THR A 469 -5.76 18.40 25.65
N ASP A 470 -4.95 18.24 24.59
CA ASP A 470 -3.69 17.46 24.65
C ASP A 470 -2.51 18.13 25.37
N ALA A 471 -2.80 19.14 26.21
CA ALA A 471 -1.84 19.69 27.15
C ALA A 471 -2.41 19.61 28.58
N THR A 472 -2.14 18.48 29.24
CA THR A 472 -2.43 18.10 30.65
C THR A 472 -3.82 17.45 30.87
N PRO A 473 -3.92 16.25 31.47
CA PRO A 473 -5.21 15.60 31.69
C PRO A 473 -6.15 16.50 32.51
N PRO A 474 -7.40 16.72 32.04
CA PRO A 474 -8.37 17.54 32.76
C PRO A 474 -8.65 16.97 34.15
N ALA A 475 -8.84 17.85 35.14
CA ALA A 475 -9.26 17.42 36.47
C ALA A 475 -10.64 16.77 36.38
N THR A 476 -10.76 15.50 36.73
CA THR A 476 -12.05 14.80 36.83
C THR A 476 -12.45 14.70 38.29
N ILE A 477 -13.73 14.89 38.59
CA ILE A 477 -14.31 14.66 39.91
C ILE A 477 -15.04 13.32 39.85
N ALA A 478 -14.55 12.34 40.59
CA ALA A 478 -15.17 11.03 40.64
C ALA A 478 -16.51 11.13 41.42
N PRO A 479 -17.60 10.46 40.98
CA PRO A 479 -18.87 10.47 41.71
C PRO A 479 -18.74 10.08 43.19
N GLU A 480 -17.78 9.20 43.51
CA GLU A 480 -17.46 8.75 44.86
C GLU A 480 -16.98 9.90 45.77
N GLU A 481 -16.31 10.91 45.23
CA GLU A 481 -15.87 12.09 45.97
C GLU A 481 -17.07 12.94 46.41
N VAL A 482 -18.08 13.08 45.56
CA VAL A 482 -19.30 13.87 45.84
C VAL A 482 -20.25 13.14 46.79
N VAL A 483 -20.32 11.81 46.69
CA VAL A 483 -21.00 10.98 47.70
C VAL A 483 -20.34 11.13 49.07
N SER A 484 -19.01 11.26 49.11
CA SER A 484 -18.26 11.48 50.36
C SER A 484 -18.51 12.86 51.00
N GLU A 485 -19.01 13.83 50.23
CA GLU A 485 -19.50 15.13 50.70
C GLU A 485 -20.94 15.11 51.24
N GLY A 486 -21.58 13.94 51.26
CA GLY A 486 -22.90 13.73 51.86
C GLY A 486 -24.09 13.97 50.93
N LYS A 487 -23.86 14.06 49.61
CA LYS A 487 -24.92 14.21 48.61
C LYS A 487 -25.43 12.86 48.11
N THR A 488 -26.71 12.80 47.75
CA THR A 488 -27.34 11.57 47.21
C THR A 488 -27.39 11.64 45.69
N GLN A 489 -26.91 10.59 45.02
CA GLN A 489 -26.98 10.47 43.56
C GLN A 489 -28.41 10.14 43.10
N VAL A 490 -28.88 10.85 42.07
CA VAL A 490 -30.14 10.56 41.35
C VAL A 490 -29.89 10.49 39.84
N GLY A 491 -30.78 9.83 39.09
CA GLY A 491 -30.66 9.70 37.64
C GLY A 491 -31.17 10.93 36.87
N TRP A 492 -30.88 11.01 35.57
CA TRP A 492 -31.32 12.10 34.69
C TRP A 492 -32.83 12.40 34.75
N ASN A 493 -33.67 11.40 35.01
CA ASN A 493 -35.12 11.51 35.10
C ASN A 493 -35.62 12.23 36.37
N ASN A 494 -34.72 12.49 37.32
CA ASN A 494 -34.95 13.34 38.49
C ASN A 494 -34.57 14.81 38.25
N ILE A 495 -34.00 15.14 37.08
CA ILE A 495 -33.68 16.51 36.72
C ILE A 495 -34.88 17.15 36.03
N ARG A 496 -35.35 18.25 36.61
CA ARG A 496 -36.36 19.09 36.00
C ARG A 496 -35.69 20.16 35.15
N VAL A 497 -35.96 20.11 33.85
CA VAL A 497 -35.41 21.04 32.86
C VAL A 497 -36.47 22.08 32.49
N ASN A 498 -36.20 23.35 32.77
CA ASN A 498 -37.02 24.45 32.30
C ASN A 498 -36.30 25.21 31.18
N TYR A 499 -36.85 25.16 29.96
CA TYR A 499 -36.28 25.80 28.77
C TYR A 499 -36.51 27.32 28.81
N VAL A 500 -35.42 28.08 28.73
CA VAL A 500 -35.44 29.54 28.61
C VAL A 500 -35.40 29.94 27.15
N GLN A 501 -34.44 29.40 26.40
CA GLN A 501 -34.29 29.64 24.97
C GLN A 501 -33.76 28.38 24.27
N GLN A 502 -34.17 28.17 23.03
CA GLN A 502 -33.85 27.00 22.23
C GLN A 502 -33.09 27.43 20.98
N PHE A 503 -31.99 26.73 20.65
CA PHE A 503 -31.18 26.98 19.46
C PHE A 503 -30.97 25.69 18.66
N PRO A 504 -32.02 25.19 17.97
CA PRO A 504 -31.93 23.93 17.21
C PRO A 504 -30.81 23.90 16.18
N ASP A 505 -30.58 25.01 15.48
CA ASP A 505 -29.52 25.13 14.46
C ASP A 505 -28.10 24.98 15.04
N ARG A 506 -27.94 25.19 16.36
CA ARG A 506 -26.67 25.02 17.08
C ARG A 506 -26.63 23.74 17.92
N GLY A 507 -27.72 22.98 17.98
CA GLY A 507 -27.84 21.77 18.78
C GLY A 507 -27.83 21.99 20.31
N VAL A 508 -28.17 23.20 20.78
CA VAL A 508 -28.13 23.55 22.22
C VAL A 508 -29.39 24.26 22.70
N ALA A 509 -29.65 24.21 24.01
CA ALA A 509 -30.67 24.99 24.70
C ALA A 509 -30.13 25.69 25.94
N GLN A 510 -30.68 26.86 26.23
CA GLN A 510 -30.50 27.55 27.50
C GLN A 510 -31.60 27.11 28.48
N VAL A 511 -31.18 26.56 29.61
CA VAL A 511 -32.07 25.92 30.58
C VAL A 511 -31.75 26.36 32.00
N THR A 512 -32.77 26.42 32.85
CA THR A 512 -32.59 26.40 34.31
C THR A 512 -32.92 25.00 34.83
N LEU A 513 -32.13 24.49 35.76
CA LEU A 513 -32.22 23.11 36.23
C LEU A 513 -32.56 23.04 37.73
N GLU A 514 -33.39 22.07 38.09
CA GLU A 514 -33.66 21.67 39.47
C GLU A 514 -33.47 20.15 39.59
N ILE A 515 -32.94 19.67 40.73
CA ILE A 515 -32.78 18.24 41.02
C ILE A 515 -33.86 17.83 42.02
N CYS A 516 -34.65 16.81 41.70
CA CYS A 516 -35.78 16.37 42.50
C CYS A 516 -35.50 15.05 43.23
N VAL A 517 -36.07 14.87 44.42
CA VAL A 517 -35.94 13.62 45.18
C VAL A 517 -36.61 12.45 44.47
N ASP A 518 -37.67 12.71 43.69
CA ASP A 518 -38.39 11.70 42.91
C ASP A 518 -38.63 12.13 41.45
N THR A 519 -39.01 11.14 40.63
CA THR A 519 -39.27 11.30 39.20
C THR A 519 -40.63 11.96 38.90
N ASN A 520 -41.47 12.19 39.92
CA ASN A 520 -42.70 12.97 39.78
C ASN A 520 -42.42 14.48 39.90
N GLN A 521 -41.15 14.87 40.03
CA GLN A 521 -40.66 16.24 40.11
C GLN A 521 -41.22 17.00 41.32
N ILE A 522 -41.33 16.32 42.47
CA ILE A 522 -41.74 16.90 43.75
C ILE A 522 -40.49 17.08 44.63
N GLY A 523 -40.44 18.21 45.36
CA GLY A 523 -39.36 18.49 46.32
C GLY A 523 -38.00 18.73 45.64
N CYS A 524 -37.98 19.59 44.63
CA CYS A 524 -36.76 19.88 43.88
C CYS A 524 -35.93 21.00 44.52
N GLU A 525 -34.61 20.89 44.39
CA GLU A 525 -33.64 21.91 44.79
C GLU A 525 -32.92 22.48 43.56
N PRO A 526 -32.55 23.77 43.57
CA PRO A 526 -31.91 24.39 42.41
C PRO A 526 -30.52 23.80 42.19
N VAL A 527 -30.14 23.63 40.92
CA VAL A 527 -28.77 23.28 40.55
C VAL A 527 -27.85 24.46 40.87
N THR A 528 -26.88 24.20 41.73
CA THR A 528 -25.89 25.17 42.19
C THR A 528 -24.60 25.15 41.38
N ARG A 529 -24.25 23.99 40.80
CA ARG A 529 -23.00 23.78 40.08
C ARG A 529 -23.16 22.67 39.04
N ILE A 530 -22.49 22.82 37.90
CA ILE A 530 -22.37 21.76 36.88
C ILE A 530 -20.90 21.65 36.51
N PHE A 531 -20.29 20.50 36.76
CA PHE A 531 -18.92 20.22 36.37
C PHE A 531 -18.90 19.19 35.24
N ASP A 532 -18.22 19.51 34.15
CA ASP A 532 -18.13 18.62 33.00
C ASP A 532 -16.84 17.80 33.10
N ASN A 533 -16.98 16.52 33.44
CA ASN A 533 -15.85 15.60 33.57
C ASN A 533 -15.19 15.28 32.22
N SER A 534 -15.84 15.56 31.09
CA SER A 534 -15.22 15.38 29.76
C SER A 534 -14.22 16.50 29.44
N THR A 535 -14.46 17.71 29.95
CA THR A 535 -13.61 18.88 29.70
C THR A 535 -12.75 19.27 30.91
N GLY A 536 -13.09 18.78 32.11
CA GLY A 536 -12.46 19.14 33.37
C GLY A 536 -12.73 20.56 33.83
N PHE A 537 -13.78 21.19 33.31
CA PHE A 537 -14.16 22.55 33.63
C PHE A 537 -15.59 22.61 34.17
N GLU A 538 -15.84 23.63 34.99
CA GLU A 538 -17.19 23.97 35.41
C GLU A 538 -17.94 24.63 34.25
N VAL A 539 -19.16 24.17 33.98
CA VAL A 539 -20.05 24.79 33.00
C VAL A 539 -20.52 26.12 33.58
N ALA A 540 -19.94 27.22 33.09
CA ALA A 540 -20.29 28.54 33.56
C ALA A 540 -21.74 28.88 33.19
N PRO A 541 -22.53 29.47 34.11
CA PRO A 541 -23.86 29.94 33.78
C PRO A 541 -23.79 31.10 32.77
N VAL A 542 -24.59 31.03 31.72
CA VAL A 542 -24.69 32.09 30.70
C VAL A 542 -25.57 33.26 31.14
N GLY A 543 -26.28 33.09 32.26
CA GLY A 543 -27.10 34.11 32.89
C GLY A 543 -27.82 33.57 34.13
N SER A 544 -28.78 34.32 34.63
CA SER A 544 -29.65 33.92 35.74
C SER A 544 -31.10 34.32 35.47
N SER A 545 -32.06 33.45 35.79
CA SER A 545 -33.49 33.75 35.76
C SER A 545 -34.03 33.65 37.19
N GLY A 546 -34.29 34.80 37.82
CA GLY A 546 -34.65 34.85 39.23
C GLY A 546 -33.51 34.36 40.13
N ALA A 547 -33.76 33.31 40.91
CA ALA A 547 -32.77 32.68 41.79
C ALA A 547 -32.06 31.46 41.16
N ALA A 548 -32.38 31.10 39.92
CA ALA A 548 -31.79 29.95 39.22
C ALA A 548 -30.78 30.39 38.15
N ASN A 549 -29.68 29.65 38.06
CA ASN A 549 -28.68 29.82 37.02
C ASN A 549 -29.19 29.28 35.67
N ILE A 550 -28.89 29.98 34.59
CA ILE A 550 -29.16 29.54 33.21
C ILE A 550 -27.88 28.93 32.66
N TYR A 551 -27.95 27.69 32.19
CA TYR A 551 -26.85 26.97 31.55
C TYR A 551 -27.19 26.72 30.07
N GLU A 552 -26.21 26.85 29.18
CA GLU A 552 -26.34 26.44 27.78
C GLU A 552 -25.80 25.01 27.66
N LEU A 553 -26.69 24.05 27.35
CA LEU A 553 -26.38 22.62 27.29
C LEU A 553 -26.87 22.01 25.97
N PRO A 554 -26.21 20.97 25.43
CA PRO A 554 -26.62 20.31 24.19
C PRO A 554 -27.94 19.55 24.35
N TYR A 555 -28.69 19.40 23.26
CA TYR A 555 -29.84 18.52 23.22
C TYR A 555 -29.45 17.04 23.30
N GLY A 556 -30.39 16.21 23.73
CA GLY A 556 -30.22 14.77 23.87
C GLY A 556 -29.69 14.36 25.24
N TYR A 557 -29.22 13.11 25.33
CA TYR A 557 -28.65 12.54 26.53
C TYR A 557 -27.19 12.97 26.67
N THR A 558 -26.84 13.62 27.77
CA THR A 558 -25.46 13.98 28.10
C THR A 558 -25.04 13.20 29.34
N GLN A 559 -23.95 12.45 29.23
CA GLN A 559 -23.29 11.77 30.34
C GLN A 559 -22.02 12.53 30.75
N ASN A 560 -21.44 12.19 31.90
CA ASN A 560 -20.21 12.80 32.43
C ASN A 560 -20.37 14.27 32.86
N LEU A 561 -21.60 14.70 33.17
CA LEU A 561 -21.86 15.99 33.83
C LEU A 561 -22.17 15.75 35.30
N LEU A 562 -21.34 16.25 36.19
CA LEU A 562 -21.63 16.30 37.61
C LEU A 562 -22.52 17.53 37.91
N ILE A 563 -23.83 17.30 38.00
CA ILE A 563 -24.85 18.32 38.23
C ILE A 563 -25.20 18.30 39.72
N GLU A 564 -24.88 19.36 40.45
CA GLU A 564 -24.95 19.39 41.91
C GLU A 564 -25.99 20.39 42.43
N GLY A 565 -26.86 19.91 43.31
CA GLY A 565 -27.68 20.72 44.20
C GLY A 565 -27.10 20.74 45.63
N PRO A 566 -27.81 21.39 46.57
CA PRO A 566 -27.48 21.38 47.99
C PRO A 566 -27.33 20.00 48.63
N THR A 567 -28.18 19.03 48.28
CA THR A 567 -28.24 17.69 48.91
C THR A 567 -28.24 16.53 47.91
N LEU A 568 -28.49 16.80 46.63
CA LEU A 568 -28.57 15.83 45.55
C LEU A 568 -27.52 16.13 44.48
N PHE A 569 -27.15 15.11 43.72
CA PHE A 569 -26.40 15.30 42.49
C PHE A 569 -26.80 14.26 41.44
N SER A 570 -26.50 14.55 40.18
CA SER A 570 -26.68 13.63 39.06
C SER A 570 -25.46 13.65 38.17
N ILE A 571 -25.23 12.57 37.43
CA ILE A 571 -24.06 12.42 36.54
C ILE A 571 -24.43 12.51 35.06
N ASP A 572 -25.72 12.68 34.79
CA ASP A 572 -26.33 12.61 33.48
C ASP A 572 -27.59 13.48 33.39
N ILE A 573 -27.95 13.90 32.18
CA ILE A 573 -29.14 14.72 31.92
C ILE A 573 -29.70 14.42 30.53
N TRP A 574 -31.01 14.61 30.36
CA TRP A 574 -31.66 14.57 29.05
C TRP A 574 -32.32 15.91 28.72
N LEU A 575 -31.97 16.50 27.57
CA LEU A 575 -32.66 17.64 27.00
C LEU A 575 -33.43 17.22 25.75
N ASN A 576 -34.72 17.58 25.67
CA ASN A 576 -35.58 17.32 24.53
C ASN A 576 -35.20 18.22 23.35
N ASP A 577 -34.90 17.60 22.22
CA ASP A 577 -34.73 18.30 20.94
C ASP A 577 -36.11 18.59 20.32
N PRO A 578 -36.46 19.87 20.10
CA PRO A 578 -37.74 20.25 19.48
C PRO A 578 -37.86 19.81 18.02
N THR A 579 -36.75 19.51 17.32
CA THR A 579 -36.78 19.05 15.92
C THR A 579 -37.23 17.59 15.77
N ILE A 580 -37.10 16.80 16.84
CA ILE A 580 -37.44 15.37 16.85
C ILE A 580 -38.93 15.15 17.15
N THR A 581 -39.63 16.14 17.71
CA THR A 581 -41.02 16.01 18.18
C THR A 581 -42.06 16.73 17.30
N GLY A 582 -41.69 17.17 16.10
CA GLY A 582 -42.56 17.88 15.14
C GLY A 582 -43.07 17.05 13.95
N GLY A 583 -43.45 15.79 14.18
CA GLY A 583 -44.15 14.93 13.20
C GLY A 583 -45.65 14.85 13.46
#